data_AF-A0A2A7AT08-F1
#
_entry.id   AF-A0A2A7AT08-F1
#
_cell.length_a   1.000
_cell.length_b   1.000
_cell.length_c   1.000
_cell.angle_alpha   90.00
_cell.angle_beta   90.00
_cell.angle_gamma   90.00
#
_symmetry.space_group_name_H-M   'P 1'
#
loop_
_entity.id
_entity.type
_entity.pdbx_description
1 polymer ?
#
loop_
_entity_poly.entity_id
_entity_poly.type
_entity_poly.pdbx_seq_one_letter_code
_entity_poly.pdbx_strand_id
1 'polypeptide(L)'
;MKHASRTARWMAGCLLALWCVAFLRAETTEKSMVRALFLRQAGQGWTVSLLYQFPEAAADASDAEAEIRACTAEGETLERAIQTAEQALPKTANYRLCEYLLFDEAASQTELLEVQEFLQTKPVGRLSARAFLVEQTAPLQQQAEPLLQCAEDHAAGAPHLYEAAGEMILPVVGLEEETAALSKESRLLTAQGSAPLSLEETAMAQLLQEKLPVSFELEESTITLRRCVVSVEAEGNGFAVTLTGQRKAGTPPVSEMQCRQLEALCTQTLARCWENGLDLLHLGAVRALKQGSREKLTTKNAYPAVRVSVEMLEF
;
A
#
# COMPACT_ATOMS: atom_id res chain seq x y z
N MET A 1 53.17 -18.49 25.32
CA MET A 1 51.78 -17.98 25.46
C MET A 1 51.61 -17.50 26.90
N LYS A 2 51.59 -16.19 27.14
CA LYS A 2 51.57 -15.60 28.49
C LYS A 2 50.20 -15.83 29.12
N HIS A 3 50.16 -16.49 30.28
CA HIS A 3 48.95 -16.69 31.07
C HIS A 3 48.35 -15.32 31.43
N ALA A 4 47.13 -15.05 30.96
CA ALA A 4 46.36 -13.90 31.44
C ALA A 4 46.22 -14.00 32.97
N SER A 5 46.61 -12.94 33.69
CA SER A 5 46.58 -12.91 35.15
C SER A 5 45.15 -13.18 35.65
N ARG A 6 45.01 -13.89 36.78
CA ARG A 6 43.71 -14.19 37.42
C ARG A 6 42.84 -12.93 37.61
N THR A 7 43.47 -11.78 37.82
CA THR A 7 42.83 -10.47 37.96
C THR A 7 42.19 -9.97 36.66
N ALA A 8 42.82 -10.19 35.49
CA ALA A 8 42.24 -9.83 34.20
C ALA A 8 41.01 -10.67 33.85
N ARG A 9 41.01 -11.97 34.20
CA ARG A 9 39.84 -12.85 34.02
C ARG A 9 38.68 -12.46 34.92
N TRP A 10 38.95 -12.03 36.15
CA TRP A 10 37.94 -11.51 37.07
C TRP A 10 37.34 -10.19 36.58
N MET A 11 38.18 -9.23 36.15
CA MET A 11 37.68 -7.97 35.58
C MET A 11 36.84 -8.20 34.32
N ALA A 12 37.27 -9.08 33.42
CA ALA A 12 36.47 -9.44 32.24
C ALA A 12 35.14 -10.09 32.63
N GLY A 13 35.14 -10.99 33.62
CA GLY A 13 33.91 -11.60 34.15
C GLY A 13 32.96 -10.59 34.78
N CYS A 14 33.47 -9.65 35.58
CA CYS A 14 32.66 -8.57 36.17
C CYS A 14 32.12 -7.62 35.11
N LEU A 15 32.91 -7.26 34.09
CA LEU A 15 32.47 -6.39 32.99
C LEU A 15 31.38 -7.08 32.16
N LEU A 16 31.54 -8.38 31.90
CA LEU A 16 30.55 -9.18 31.16
C LEU A 16 29.28 -9.38 31.97
N ALA A 17 29.38 -9.63 33.28
CA ALA A 17 28.21 -9.69 34.16
C ALA A 17 27.48 -8.34 34.25
N LEU A 18 28.22 -7.23 34.31
CA LEU A 18 27.64 -5.88 34.34
C LEU A 18 27.00 -5.52 32.99
N TRP A 19 27.60 -5.95 31.88
CA TRP A 19 27.02 -5.84 30.54
C TRP A 19 25.77 -6.71 30.40
N CYS A 20 25.78 -7.97 30.87
CA CYS A 20 24.62 -8.85 30.86
C CYS A 20 23.49 -8.30 31.74
N VAL A 21 23.78 -7.75 32.91
CA VAL A 21 22.77 -7.11 33.77
C VAL A 21 22.24 -5.82 33.13
N ALA A 22 23.10 -5.03 32.49
CA ALA A 22 22.68 -3.84 31.74
C ALA A 22 21.81 -4.22 30.53
N PHE A 23 22.13 -5.31 29.83
CA PHE A 23 21.36 -5.85 28.71
C PHE A 23 20.03 -6.47 29.16
N LEU A 24 20.02 -7.17 30.30
CA LEU A 24 18.78 -7.68 30.91
C LEU A 24 17.91 -6.54 31.48
N ARG A 25 18.50 -5.42 31.90
CA ARG A 25 17.75 -4.20 32.28
C ARG A 25 17.34 -3.35 31.08
N ALA A 26 18.05 -3.44 29.96
CA ALA A 26 17.77 -2.73 28.73
C ALA A 26 16.90 -3.62 27.82
N GLU A 27 15.59 -3.48 27.98
CA GLU A 27 14.58 -3.93 27.02
C GLU A 27 14.34 -5.44 26.88
N THR A 28 14.19 -6.18 27.98
CA THR A 28 13.27 -7.33 27.99
C THR A 28 11.84 -6.89 28.32
N THR A 29 11.41 -5.72 27.83
CA THR A 29 10.02 -5.29 27.96
C THR A 29 9.29 -5.91 26.79
N GLU A 30 8.47 -6.93 27.04
CA GLU A 30 7.40 -7.31 26.12
C GLU A 30 6.69 -6.02 25.68
N LYS A 31 6.71 -5.75 24.38
CA LYS A 31 6.03 -4.61 23.76
C LYS A 31 4.87 -5.16 22.93
N SER A 32 3.82 -4.37 22.80
CA SER A 32 2.76 -4.67 21.84
C SER A 32 3.25 -4.26 20.45
N MET A 33 3.58 -5.26 19.63
CA MET A 33 4.13 -5.04 18.29
C MET A 33 2.99 -4.68 17.34
N VAL A 34 2.83 -3.39 17.03
CA VAL A 34 1.80 -2.93 16.09
C VAL A 34 2.25 -3.27 14.66
N ARG A 35 1.38 -3.98 13.93
CA ARG A 35 1.60 -4.47 12.56
C ARG A 35 0.87 -3.63 11.51
N ALA A 36 -0.31 -3.12 11.86
CA ALA A 36 -1.10 -2.26 10.99
C ALA A 36 -1.93 -1.25 11.79
N LEU A 37 -2.29 -0.15 11.13
CA LEU A 37 -3.29 0.81 11.61
C LEU A 37 -4.52 0.71 10.72
N PHE A 38 -5.69 0.52 11.32
CA PHE A 38 -6.96 0.79 10.66
C PHE A 38 -7.46 2.19 11.06
N LEU A 39 -7.80 3.00 10.07
CA LEU A 39 -8.09 4.43 10.20
C LEU A 39 -9.44 4.73 9.56
N ARG A 40 -10.30 5.42 10.30
CA ARG A 40 -11.59 5.91 9.81
C ARG A 40 -11.85 7.29 10.38
N GLN A 41 -12.15 8.25 9.50
CA GLN A 41 -12.70 9.53 9.92
C GLN A 41 -14.22 9.42 10.13
N ALA A 42 -14.69 9.67 11.36
CA ALA A 42 -16.09 9.59 11.75
C ALA A 42 -16.61 10.98 12.14
N GLY A 43 -17.22 11.69 11.18
CA GLY A 43 -17.69 13.05 11.38
C GLY A 43 -16.53 14.03 11.57
N GLN A 44 -16.40 14.62 12.77
CA GLN A 44 -15.28 15.50 13.13
C GLN A 44 -14.18 14.77 13.92
N GLY A 45 -14.38 13.49 14.23
CA GLY A 45 -13.43 12.68 15.01
C GLY A 45 -12.80 11.55 14.19
N TRP A 46 -11.99 10.77 14.88
CA TRP A 46 -11.23 9.66 14.34
C TRP A 46 -11.53 8.40 15.13
N THR A 47 -11.73 7.29 14.42
CA THR A 47 -11.69 5.94 14.96
C THR A 47 -10.41 5.28 14.46
N VAL A 48 -9.60 4.78 15.39
CA VAL A 48 -8.34 4.12 15.09
C VAL A 48 -8.33 2.75 15.72
N SER A 49 -7.93 1.75 14.95
CA SER A 49 -7.66 0.41 15.46
C SER A 49 -6.20 0.02 15.24
N LEU A 50 -5.53 -0.40 16.30
CA LEU A 50 -4.19 -0.94 16.27
C LEU A 50 -4.29 -2.45 16.11
N LEU A 51 -3.81 -3.00 15.00
CA LEU A 51 -3.59 -4.45 14.86
C LEU A 51 -2.22 -4.74 15.44
N TYR A 52 -2.18 -5.53 16.50
CA TYR A 52 -0.96 -5.78 17.24
C TYR A 52 -0.78 -7.25 17.58
N GLN A 53 0.49 -7.62 17.69
CA GLN A 53 0.93 -8.91 18.16
C GLN A 53 1.52 -8.75 19.55
N PHE A 54 1.12 -9.61 20.48
CA PHE A 54 1.71 -9.67 21.81
C PHE A 54 2.51 -10.96 21.94
N PRO A 55 3.86 -10.90 22.05
CA PRO A 55 4.65 -12.12 22.22
C PRO A 55 4.34 -12.73 23.58
N GLU A 56 3.64 -13.86 23.61
CA GLU A 56 3.51 -14.66 24.82
C GLU A 56 4.87 -15.31 25.11
N ALA A 57 5.34 -15.20 26.36
CA ALA A 57 6.60 -15.78 26.78
C ALA A 57 6.50 -17.32 26.76
N ALA A 58 6.97 -17.95 25.68
CA ALA A 58 7.15 -19.39 25.59
C ALA A 58 8.61 -19.77 25.91
N ALA A 59 8.80 -20.90 26.60
CA ALA A 59 10.14 -21.42 26.91
C ALA A 59 10.87 -21.95 25.65
N ASP A 60 10.12 -22.29 24.62
CA ASP A 60 10.60 -22.65 23.29
C ASP A 60 10.13 -21.59 22.28
N ALA A 61 11.04 -21.08 21.46
CA ALA A 61 10.73 -20.05 20.47
C ALA A 61 9.83 -20.58 19.34
N SER A 62 9.75 -21.91 19.15
CA SER A 62 8.82 -22.53 18.20
C SER A 62 7.37 -22.58 18.69
N ASP A 63 7.14 -22.44 19.99
CA ASP A 63 5.81 -22.56 20.62
C ASP A 63 5.14 -21.19 20.86
N ALA A 64 5.82 -20.09 20.56
CA ALA A 64 5.28 -18.74 20.67
C ALA A 64 4.34 -18.42 19.50
N GLU A 65 3.13 -18.96 19.53
CA GLU A 65 2.04 -18.47 18.68
C GLU A 65 1.51 -17.16 19.28
N ALA A 66 1.94 -16.03 18.72
CA ALA A 66 1.42 -14.74 19.12
C ALA A 66 0.30 -14.33 18.16
N GLU A 67 -0.93 -14.55 18.61
CA GLU A 67 -2.19 -14.18 17.94
C GLU A 67 -2.24 -12.68 17.62
N ILE A 68 -2.68 -12.32 16.41
CA ILE A 68 -2.95 -10.93 16.05
C ILE A 68 -4.29 -10.50 16.64
N ARG A 69 -4.26 -9.40 17.39
CA ARG A 69 -5.44 -8.80 18.04
C ARG A 69 -5.63 -7.37 17.56
N ALA A 70 -6.85 -6.85 17.67
CA ALA A 70 -7.12 -5.44 17.40
C ALA A 70 -7.62 -4.71 18.65
N CYS A 71 -7.11 -3.50 18.86
CA CYS A 71 -7.59 -2.57 19.87
C CYS A 71 -8.12 -1.32 19.17
N THR A 72 -9.38 -0.95 19.41
CA THR A 72 -10.03 0.20 18.77
C THR A 72 -10.32 1.30 19.79
N ALA A 73 -10.06 2.55 19.42
CA ALA A 73 -10.45 3.70 20.19
C ALA A 73 -10.88 4.86 19.29
N GLU A 74 -11.63 5.79 19.88
CA GLU A 74 -12.07 7.03 19.25
C GLU A 74 -11.35 8.23 19.86
N GLY A 75 -11.25 9.32 19.09
CA GLY A 75 -10.72 10.59 19.56
C GLY A 75 -11.15 11.74 18.67
N GLU A 76 -11.13 12.96 19.21
CA GLU A 76 -11.45 14.18 18.44
C GLU A 76 -10.42 14.47 17.33
N THR A 77 -9.20 13.95 17.46
CA THR A 77 -8.13 14.07 16.48
C THR A 77 -7.47 12.72 16.26
N LEU A 78 -6.79 12.55 15.12
CA LEU A 78 -6.02 11.34 14.81
C LEU A 78 -5.03 11.00 15.93
N GLU A 79 -4.30 12.01 16.43
CA GLU A 79 -3.36 11.85 17.54
C GLU A 79 -4.05 11.33 18.80
N ARG A 80 -5.22 11.88 19.13
CA ARG A 80 -5.93 11.51 20.36
C ARG A 80 -6.52 10.10 20.27
N ALA A 81 -7.04 9.72 19.10
CA ALA A 81 -7.54 8.38 18.86
C ALA A 81 -6.41 7.34 19.00
N ILE A 82 -5.24 7.60 18.41
CA ILE A 82 -4.04 6.75 18.55
C ILE A 82 -3.63 6.62 20.01
N GLN A 83 -3.46 7.74 20.73
CA GLN A 83 -3.06 7.73 22.14
C GLN A 83 -4.04 6.94 23.02
N THR A 84 -5.33 7.00 22.70
CA THR A 84 -6.37 6.29 23.44
C THR A 84 -6.32 4.79 23.13
N ALA A 85 -6.08 4.42 21.87
CA ALA A 85 -5.87 3.02 21.49
C ALA A 85 -4.59 2.45 22.12
N GLU A 86 -3.50 3.22 22.17
CA GLU A 86 -2.26 2.83 22.85
C GLU A 86 -2.45 2.54 24.34
N GLN A 87 -3.29 3.32 25.04
CA GLN A 87 -3.59 3.12 26.46
C GLN A 87 -4.34 1.82 26.74
N ALA A 88 -5.07 1.32 25.74
CA ALA A 88 -5.80 0.06 25.83
C ALA A 88 -4.97 -1.15 25.39
N LEU A 89 -3.73 -0.96 24.92
CA LEU A 89 -2.80 -2.06 24.67
C LEU A 89 -2.31 -2.69 25.98
N PRO A 90 -2.03 -4.01 25.98
CA PRO A 90 -1.53 -4.69 27.18
C PRO A 90 -0.13 -4.22 27.59
N LYS A 91 0.66 -3.70 26.65
CA LYS A 91 1.99 -3.10 26.88
C LYS A 91 2.18 -1.88 26.01
N THR A 92 3.29 -1.18 26.24
CA THR A 92 3.72 -0.05 25.40
C THR A 92 3.79 -0.46 23.92
N ALA A 93 3.21 0.38 23.07
CA ALA A 93 3.20 0.19 21.63
C ALA A 93 4.61 0.20 21.03
N ASN A 94 4.83 -0.64 20.02
CA ASN A 94 6.02 -0.63 19.20
C ASN A 94 5.63 -0.71 17.72
N TYR A 95 5.86 0.38 17.00
CA TYR A 95 5.50 0.53 15.58
C TYR A 95 6.62 0.10 14.61
N ARG A 96 7.69 -0.54 15.10
CA ARG A 96 8.83 -0.94 14.24
C ARG A 96 8.42 -1.87 13.10
N LEU A 97 7.37 -2.67 13.28
CA LEU A 97 6.84 -3.62 12.30
C LEU A 97 5.48 -3.17 11.72
N CYS A 98 5.13 -1.90 11.90
CA CYS A 98 3.91 -1.33 11.34
C CYS A 98 4.13 -1.03 9.86
N GLU A 99 3.70 -1.93 9.00
CA GLU A 99 3.96 -1.90 7.55
C GLU A 99 2.71 -1.60 6.71
N TYR A 100 1.53 -1.59 7.34
CA TYR A 100 0.25 -1.43 6.65
C TYR A 100 -0.60 -0.31 7.24
N LEU A 101 -1.23 0.47 6.35
CA LEU A 101 -2.26 1.44 6.66
C LEU A 101 -3.53 1.01 5.95
N LEU A 102 -4.58 0.83 6.73
CA LEU A 102 -5.86 0.32 6.30
C LEU A 102 -6.86 1.46 6.51
N PHE A 103 -7.52 1.89 5.45
CA PHE A 103 -8.47 2.98 5.49
C PHE A 103 -9.88 2.43 5.31
N ASP A 104 -10.87 3.10 5.88
CA ASP A 104 -12.26 2.79 5.59
C ASP A 104 -12.58 2.96 4.09
N GLU A 105 -13.54 2.21 3.54
CA GLU A 105 -13.94 2.33 2.14
C GLU A 105 -14.39 3.75 1.73
N ALA A 106 -14.91 4.52 2.70
CA ALA A 106 -15.37 5.88 2.52
C ALA A 106 -14.24 6.92 2.67
N ALA A 107 -12.99 6.48 2.82
CA ALA A 107 -11.86 7.38 2.99
C ALA A 107 -11.74 8.36 1.82
N SER A 108 -11.17 9.53 2.12
CA SER A 108 -10.98 10.62 1.17
C SER A 108 -9.50 10.98 1.03
N GLN A 109 -9.17 11.73 -0.03
CA GLN A 109 -7.83 12.32 -0.19
C GLN A 109 -7.42 13.15 1.04
N THR A 110 -8.35 13.93 1.61
CA THR A 110 -8.05 14.78 2.78
C THR A 110 -7.62 13.95 3.98
N GLU A 111 -8.33 12.84 4.23
CA GLU A 111 -8.01 11.89 5.29
C GLU A 111 -6.60 11.32 5.12
N LEU A 112 -6.26 10.91 3.89
CA LEU A 112 -4.96 10.36 3.56
C LEU A 112 -3.83 11.38 3.77
N LEU A 113 -4.03 12.63 3.34
CA LEU A 113 -3.05 13.70 3.51
C LEU A 113 -2.85 14.07 4.99
N GLU A 114 -3.92 14.10 5.79
CA GLU A 114 -3.83 14.34 7.25
C GLU A 114 -3.00 13.24 7.92
N VAL A 115 -3.22 11.97 7.55
CA VAL A 115 -2.42 10.83 8.03
C VAL A 115 -0.97 10.94 7.57
N GLN A 116 -0.72 11.31 6.32
CA GLN A 116 0.63 11.49 5.78
C GLN A 116 1.40 12.58 6.55
N GLU A 117 0.77 13.73 6.81
CA GLU A 117 1.36 14.82 7.59
C GLU A 117 1.63 14.39 9.05
N PHE A 118 0.70 13.67 9.67
CA PHE A 118 0.88 13.12 11.01
C PHE A 118 2.10 12.19 11.10
N LEU A 119 2.22 11.25 10.16
CA LEU A 119 3.32 10.28 10.12
C LEU A 119 4.69 10.87 9.79
N GLN A 120 4.76 12.09 9.22
CA GLN A 120 6.02 12.81 9.04
C GLN A 120 6.63 13.28 10.36
N THR A 121 5.79 13.52 11.38
CA THR A 121 6.23 14.14 12.64
C THR A 121 6.16 13.19 13.84
N LYS A 122 5.42 12.08 13.73
CA LYS A 122 5.17 11.15 14.83
C LYS A 122 5.72 9.76 14.52
N PRO A 123 6.32 9.05 15.50
CA PRO A 123 6.91 7.74 15.30
C PRO A 123 5.88 6.59 15.31
N VAL A 124 4.68 6.81 14.76
CA VAL A 124 3.53 5.89 14.84
C VAL A 124 3.27 5.24 13.47
N GLY A 125 4.25 4.48 12.99
CA GLY A 125 4.23 3.89 11.65
C GLY A 125 5.24 4.54 10.72
N ARG A 126 5.03 4.44 9.41
CA ARG A 126 5.97 4.91 8.38
C ARG A 126 5.24 5.39 7.14
N LEU A 127 5.80 6.40 6.47
CA LEU A 127 5.35 6.80 5.13
C LEU A 127 5.56 5.69 4.07
N SER A 128 6.48 4.77 4.34
CA SER A 128 6.70 3.57 3.52
C SER A 128 5.68 2.46 3.81
N ALA A 129 4.68 2.69 4.65
CA ALA A 129 3.61 1.70 4.83
C ALA A 129 2.78 1.56 3.54
N ARG A 130 2.33 0.34 3.27
CA ARG A 130 1.44 0.02 2.15
C ARG A 130 0.00 0.35 2.52
N ALA A 131 -0.73 0.98 1.60
CA ALA A 131 -2.09 1.46 1.84
C ALA A 131 -3.15 0.57 1.18
N PHE A 132 -4.23 0.29 1.91
CA PHE A 132 -5.41 -0.44 1.43
C PHE A 132 -6.69 0.27 1.89
N LEU A 133 -7.78 0.07 1.15
CA LEU A 133 -9.13 0.33 1.64
C LEU A 133 -9.71 -0.97 2.21
N VAL A 134 -10.61 -0.83 3.17
CA VAL A 134 -11.28 -1.97 3.82
C VAL A 134 -12.78 -1.74 3.77
N GLU A 135 -13.47 -2.63 3.05
CA GLU A 135 -14.92 -2.71 3.04
C GLU A 135 -15.34 -3.67 4.16
N GLN A 136 -16.02 -3.12 5.17
CA GLN A 136 -16.38 -3.84 6.40
C GLN A 136 -17.84 -4.24 6.41
N THR A 137 -18.09 -5.55 6.55
CA THR A 137 -19.42 -6.07 6.90
C THR A 137 -19.53 -6.50 8.37
N ALA A 138 -18.39 -6.62 9.07
CA ALA A 138 -18.30 -7.11 10.43
C ALA A 138 -17.27 -6.34 11.29
N PRO A 139 -17.26 -6.50 12.63
CA PRO A 139 -16.33 -5.80 13.51
C PRO A 139 -14.88 -6.26 13.35
N LEU A 140 -13.97 -5.29 13.18
CA LEU A 140 -12.52 -5.51 12.99
C LEU A 140 -11.86 -6.39 14.06
N GLN A 141 -12.37 -6.40 15.31
CA GLN A 141 -11.80 -7.17 16.42
C GLN A 141 -11.73 -8.67 16.14
N GLN A 142 -12.71 -9.22 15.41
CA GLN A 142 -12.77 -10.64 15.09
C GLN A 142 -11.95 -11.00 13.85
N GLN A 143 -11.47 -9.99 13.11
CA GLN A 143 -10.91 -10.14 11.77
C GLN A 143 -9.50 -9.56 11.64
N ALA A 144 -8.86 -9.26 12.77
CA ALA A 144 -7.52 -8.68 12.82
C ALA A 144 -6.47 -9.55 12.09
N GLU A 145 -6.52 -10.87 12.32
CA GLU A 145 -5.60 -11.83 11.70
C GLU A 145 -5.88 -12.02 10.19
N PRO A 146 -7.11 -12.35 9.73
CA PRO A 146 -7.39 -12.43 8.29
C PRO A 146 -7.05 -11.15 7.54
N LEU A 147 -7.39 -9.98 8.10
CA LEU A 147 -7.12 -8.68 7.48
C LEU A 147 -5.62 -8.42 7.32
N LEU A 148 -4.82 -8.69 8.36
CA LEU A 148 -3.38 -8.52 8.27
C LEU A 148 -2.78 -9.49 7.25
N GLN A 149 -3.19 -10.76 7.29
CA GLN A 149 -2.69 -11.77 6.35
C GLN A 149 -3.01 -11.39 4.90
N CYS A 150 -4.23 -10.91 4.62
CA CYS A 150 -4.61 -10.44 3.29
C CYS A 150 -3.74 -9.24 2.83
N ALA A 151 -3.48 -8.28 3.72
CA ALA A 151 -2.59 -7.15 3.41
C ALA A 151 -1.15 -7.60 3.15
N GLU A 152 -0.63 -8.59 3.89
CA GLU A 152 0.69 -9.19 3.69
C GLU A 152 0.80 -9.90 2.33
N ASP A 153 -0.17 -10.77 2.02
CA ASP A 153 -0.20 -11.56 0.78
C ASP A 153 -0.25 -10.66 -0.47
N HIS A 154 -0.87 -9.48 -0.35
CA HIS A 154 -1.07 -8.53 -1.44
C HIS A 154 -0.22 -7.26 -1.35
N ALA A 155 0.75 -7.21 -0.42
CA ALA A 155 1.58 -6.04 -0.15
C ALA A 155 2.33 -5.53 -1.40
N ALA A 156 2.74 -6.43 -2.29
CA ALA A 156 3.45 -6.08 -3.52
C ALA A 156 2.59 -5.28 -4.52
N GLY A 157 1.27 -5.47 -4.49
CA GLY A 157 0.33 -4.77 -5.37
C GLY A 157 -0.18 -3.44 -4.81
N ALA A 158 -0.03 -3.21 -3.50
CA ALA A 158 -0.48 -1.98 -2.86
C ALA A 158 0.53 -0.83 -3.04
N PRO A 159 0.08 0.42 -3.21
CA PRO A 159 0.97 1.57 -3.24
C PRO A 159 1.51 1.91 -1.84
N HIS A 160 2.62 2.63 -1.79
CA HIS A 160 3.11 3.23 -0.54
C HIS A 160 2.43 4.58 -0.28
N LEU A 161 2.26 4.95 0.99
CA LEU A 161 1.65 6.24 1.34
C LEU A 161 2.46 7.44 0.82
N TYR A 162 3.80 7.37 0.76
CA TYR A 162 4.61 8.47 0.21
C TYR A 162 4.44 8.67 -1.30
N GLU A 163 3.92 7.67 -2.02
CA GLU A 163 3.63 7.79 -3.46
C GLU A 163 2.38 8.64 -3.70
N ALA A 164 1.55 8.84 -2.68
CA ALA A 164 0.37 9.68 -2.76
C ALA A 164 0.75 11.16 -2.79
N ALA A 165 0.37 11.84 -3.87
CA ALA A 165 0.24 13.30 -3.92
C ALA A 165 -1.16 13.78 -3.48
N GLY A 166 -1.96 12.85 -2.93
CA GLY A 166 -3.35 13.03 -2.50
C GLY A 166 -4.31 12.12 -3.26
N GLU A 167 -4.15 11.95 -4.57
CA GLU A 167 -4.89 10.97 -5.37
C GLU A 167 -4.07 9.70 -5.57
N MET A 168 -4.70 8.53 -5.42
CA MET A 168 -4.06 7.25 -5.68
C MET A 168 -5.07 6.13 -5.88
N ILE A 169 -4.66 5.05 -6.54
CA ILE A 169 -5.50 3.86 -6.70
C ILE A 169 -5.18 2.90 -5.56
N LEU A 170 -6.17 2.63 -4.72
CA LEU A 170 -6.06 1.73 -3.57
C LEU A 170 -6.74 0.39 -3.86
N PRO A 171 -6.06 -0.73 -3.59
CA PRO A 171 -6.72 -2.02 -3.53
C PRO A 171 -7.73 -2.05 -2.36
N VAL A 172 -8.81 -2.80 -2.53
CA VAL A 172 -9.87 -2.95 -1.52
C VAL A 172 -9.80 -4.34 -0.93
N VAL A 173 -9.75 -4.45 0.39
CA VAL A 173 -9.92 -5.69 1.12
C VAL A 173 -11.39 -5.79 1.56
N GLY A 174 -12.09 -6.79 1.05
CA GLY A 174 -13.42 -7.15 1.52
C GLY A 174 -13.32 -8.02 2.76
N LEU A 175 -14.00 -7.60 3.82
CA LEU A 175 -14.11 -8.36 5.06
C LEU A 175 -15.47 -9.05 5.14
N GLU A 176 -15.44 -10.39 5.17
CA GLU A 176 -16.58 -11.28 5.40
C GLU A 176 -16.38 -12.01 6.75
N GLU A 177 -17.44 -12.59 7.32
CA GLU A 177 -17.48 -13.04 8.75
C GLU A 177 -16.17 -13.64 9.30
N GLU A 178 -15.53 -14.58 8.60
CA GLU A 178 -14.29 -15.23 9.06
C GLU A 178 -13.11 -15.08 8.07
N THR A 179 -13.25 -14.27 7.02
CA THR A 179 -12.26 -14.18 5.93
C THR A 179 -12.02 -12.76 5.47
N ALA A 180 -10.81 -12.52 4.96
CA ALA A 180 -10.46 -11.30 4.25
C ALA A 180 -9.99 -11.68 2.85
N ALA A 181 -10.49 -10.98 1.84
CA ALA A 181 -10.08 -11.22 0.46
C ALA A 181 -9.87 -9.89 -0.27
N LEU A 182 -8.85 -9.87 -1.14
CA LEU A 182 -8.65 -8.73 -2.02
C LEU A 182 -9.75 -8.72 -3.08
N SER A 183 -10.46 -7.59 -3.19
CA SER A 183 -11.35 -7.35 -4.31
C SER A 183 -10.56 -7.32 -5.61
N LYS A 184 -11.18 -7.82 -6.68
CA LYS A 184 -10.61 -7.66 -8.02
C LYS A 184 -10.72 -6.22 -8.53
N GLU A 185 -11.60 -5.43 -7.92
CA GLU A 185 -11.80 -4.01 -8.23
C GLU A 185 -11.06 -3.14 -7.22
N SER A 186 -10.32 -2.16 -7.72
CA SER A 186 -9.69 -1.12 -6.90
C SER A 186 -10.55 0.14 -6.87
N ARG A 187 -10.21 1.06 -5.98
CA ARG A 187 -10.84 2.38 -5.93
C ARG A 187 -9.82 3.46 -6.21
N LEU A 188 -10.21 4.45 -6.98
CA LEU A 188 -9.47 5.69 -7.14
C LEU A 188 -9.87 6.65 -6.00
N LEU A 189 -8.92 6.97 -5.13
CA LEU A 189 -9.10 7.98 -4.10
C LEU A 189 -8.98 9.38 -4.72
N THR A 190 -9.99 10.21 -4.47
CA THR A 190 -10.14 11.55 -5.03
C THR A 190 -10.40 12.57 -3.91
N ALA A 191 -10.38 13.86 -4.27
CA ALA A 191 -10.78 14.95 -3.37
C ALA A 191 -12.22 14.80 -2.84
N GLN A 192 -13.12 14.19 -3.61
CA GLN A 192 -14.55 14.06 -3.28
C GLN A 192 -14.90 12.73 -2.59
N GLY A 193 -13.93 11.85 -2.36
CA GLY A 193 -14.12 10.50 -1.82
C GLY A 193 -13.47 9.44 -2.72
N SER A 194 -13.99 8.22 -2.70
CA SER A 194 -13.49 7.11 -3.52
C SER A 194 -14.40 6.82 -4.73
N ALA A 195 -13.81 6.65 -5.91
CA ALA A 195 -14.51 6.24 -7.13
C ALA A 195 -14.14 4.78 -7.48
N PRO A 196 -15.11 3.87 -7.72
CA PRO A 196 -14.79 2.50 -8.11
C PRO A 196 -14.09 2.48 -9.48
N LEU A 197 -13.22 1.51 -9.70
CA LEU A 197 -12.69 1.15 -11.02
C LEU A 197 -13.25 -0.22 -11.38
N SER A 198 -13.60 -0.44 -12.65
CA SER A 198 -14.00 -1.78 -13.11
C SER A 198 -12.83 -2.76 -12.95
N LEU A 199 -13.13 -4.06 -13.08
CA LEU A 199 -12.12 -5.11 -13.15
C LEU A 199 -11.02 -4.78 -14.18
N GLU A 200 -11.43 -4.40 -15.40
CA GLU A 200 -10.53 -4.12 -16.52
C GLU A 200 -9.76 -2.80 -16.31
N GLU A 201 -10.41 -1.77 -15.77
CA GLU A 201 -9.73 -0.52 -15.43
C GLU A 201 -8.70 -0.71 -14.33
N THR A 202 -9.01 -1.56 -13.34
CA THR A 202 -8.10 -1.95 -12.26
C THR A 202 -6.88 -2.68 -12.83
N ALA A 203 -7.10 -3.67 -13.69
CA ALA A 203 -6.04 -4.39 -14.39
C ALA A 203 -5.18 -3.44 -15.23
N MET A 204 -5.80 -2.53 -15.98
CA MET A 204 -5.08 -1.55 -16.79
C MET A 204 -4.24 -0.61 -15.91
N ALA A 205 -4.80 -0.10 -14.81
CA ALA A 205 -4.05 0.73 -13.87
C ALA A 205 -2.85 -0.01 -13.26
N GLN A 206 -3.01 -1.28 -12.89
CA GLN A 206 -1.91 -2.13 -12.41
C GLN A 206 -0.83 -2.28 -13.48
N LEU A 207 -1.22 -2.52 -14.74
CA LEU A 207 -0.27 -2.61 -15.86
C LEU A 207 0.50 -1.30 -16.05
N LEU A 208 -0.20 -0.16 -16.00
CA LEU A 208 0.39 1.18 -16.16
C LEU A 208 1.31 1.56 -14.98
N GLN A 209 1.07 0.99 -13.80
CA GLN A 209 1.94 1.09 -12.62
C GLN A 209 3.02 -0.01 -12.57
N GLU A 210 3.20 -0.77 -13.66
CA GLU A 210 4.18 -1.87 -13.78
C GLU A 210 4.00 -3.01 -12.77
N LYS A 211 2.79 -3.17 -12.20
CA LYS A 211 2.42 -4.22 -11.25
C LYS A 211 2.04 -5.51 -11.99
N LEU A 212 3.05 -6.19 -12.52
CA LEU A 212 2.90 -7.38 -13.36
C LEU A 212 3.09 -8.69 -12.57
N PRO A 213 2.53 -9.83 -13.03
CA PRO A 213 1.71 -10.00 -14.24
C PRO A 213 0.28 -9.49 -14.07
N VAL A 214 -0.38 -9.16 -15.20
CA VAL A 214 -1.77 -8.69 -15.22
C VAL A 214 -2.58 -9.50 -16.22
N SER A 215 -3.84 -9.81 -15.88
CA SER A 215 -4.79 -10.49 -16.75
C SER A 215 -5.95 -9.57 -17.14
N PHE A 216 -6.43 -9.70 -18.37
CA PHE A 216 -7.58 -8.98 -18.90
C PHE A 216 -8.61 -9.97 -19.42
N GLU A 217 -9.88 -9.80 -19.02
CA GLU A 217 -11.01 -10.52 -19.59
C GLU A 217 -11.50 -9.74 -20.83
N LEU A 218 -11.15 -10.24 -22.02
CA LEU A 218 -11.51 -9.63 -23.29
C LEU A 218 -12.51 -10.52 -24.04
N GLU A 219 -13.24 -9.97 -25.03
CA GLU A 219 -14.35 -10.64 -25.72
C GLU A 219 -14.03 -12.05 -26.24
N GLU A 220 -12.80 -12.31 -26.68
CA GLU A 220 -12.40 -13.61 -27.23
C GLU A 220 -11.85 -14.58 -26.18
N SER A 221 -11.12 -14.05 -25.18
CA SER A 221 -10.45 -14.84 -24.15
C SER A 221 -9.81 -13.97 -23.09
N THR A 222 -9.45 -14.59 -21.95
CA THR A 222 -8.54 -13.98 -20.99
C THR A 222 -7.13 -13.98 -21.53
N ILE A 223 -6.50 -12.80 -21.58
CA ILE A 223 -5.07 -12.67 -21.89
C ILE A 223 -4.29 -12.33 -20.62
N THR A 224 -3.06 -12.81 -20.53
CA THR A 224 -2.17 -12.51 -19.40
C THR A 224 -0.86 -11.94 -19.92
N LEU A 225 -0.57 -10.69 -19.54
CA LEU A 225 0.68 -10.01 -19.82
C LEU A 225 1.63 -10.25 -18.66
N ARG A 226 2.70 -11.01 -18.93
CA ARG A 226 3.76 -11.32 -17.96
C ARG A 226 4.73 -10.15 -17.81
N ARG A 227 4.99 -9.44 -18.91
CA ARG A 227 5.74 -8.18 -18.91
C ARG A 227 5.03 -7.19 -19.81
N CYS A 228 5.17 -5.91 -19.51
CA CYS A 228 4.77 -4.82 -20.38
C CYS A 228 5.73 -3.66 -20.15
N VAL A 229 6.22 -3.05 -21.21
CA VAL A 229 6.93 -1.77 -21.13
C VAL A 229 5.94 -0.68 -21.52
N VAL A 230 5.76 0.31 -20.65
CA VAL A 230 4.89 1.46 -20.89
C VAL A 230 5.78 2.64 -21.28
N SER A 231 5.71 3.05 -22.55
CA SER A 231 6.45 4.20 -23.06
C SER A 231 5.53 5.39 -23.27
N VAL A 232 5.95 6.57 -22.83
CA VAL A 232 5.17 7.81 -22.95
C VAL A 232 6.02 8.89 -23.60
N GLU A 233 5.55 9.44 -24.71
CA GLU A 233 6.22 10.52 -25.42
C GLU A 233 5.28 11.72 -25.59
N ALA A 234 5.75 12.93 -25.25
CA ALA A 234 4.98 14.14 -25.54
C ALA A 234 5.10 14.51 -27.03
N GLU A 235 3.99 14.59 -27.76
CA GLU A 235 3.95 14.91 -29.19
C GLU A 235 3.11 16.15 -29.47
N GLY A 236 3.75 17.25 -29.88
CA GLY A 236 3.07 18.53 -30.03
C GLY A 236 2.35 18.94 -28.74
N ASN A 237 1.02 19.01 -28.80
CA ASN A 237 0.15 19.32 -27.65
C ASN A 237 -0.45 18.08 -26.96
N GLY A 238 -0.12 16.87 -27.42
CA GLY A 238 -0.63 15.60 -26.90
C GLY A 238 0.47 14.66 -26.41
N PHE A 239 0.13 13.38 -26.33
CA PHE A 239 1.03 12.29 -25.94
C PHE A 239 0.78 11.03 -26.77
N ALA A 240 1.85 10.31 -27.07
CA ALA A 240 1.82 8.94 -27.55
C ALA A 240 2.16 7.99 -26.40
N VAL A 241 1.34 6.97 -26.19
CA VAL A 241 1.52 5.93 -25.18
C VAL A 241 1.62 4.59 -25.89
N THR A 242 2.75 3.90 -25.73
CA THR A 242 2.97 2.57 -26.33
C THR A 242 3.05 1.53 -25.23
N LEU A 243 2.20 0.51 -25.34
CA LEU A 243 2.20 -0.67 -24.47
C LEU A 243 2.88 -1.83 -25.22
N THR A 244 4.13 -2.12 -24.88
CA THR A 244 4.87 -3.25 -25.48
C THR A 244 4.75 -4.47 -24.57
N GLY A 245 3.77 -5.33 -24.85
CA GLY A 245 3.39 -6.47 -24.04
C GLY A 245 4.15 -7.77 -24.39
N GLN A 246 4.38 -8.58 -23.37
CA GLN A 246 4.86 -9.96 -23.48
C GLN A 246 3.93 -10.90 -22.73
N ARG A 247 3.37 -11.86 -23.45
CA ARG A 247 2.59 -12.99 -22.92
C ARG A 247 3.48 -14.13 -22.41
N LYS A 248 2.90 -15.08 -21.68
CA LYS A 248 3.59 -16.32 -21.32
C LYS A 248 3.82 -17.17 -22.58
N ALA A 249 4.98 -17.83 -22.67
CA ALA A 249 5.26 -18.75 -23.77
C ALA A 249 4.24 -19.89 -23.81
N GLY A 250 3.82 -20.28 -25.02
CA GLY A 250 2.84 -21.35 -25.23
C GLY A 250 1.37 -20.96 -25.06
N THR A 251 1.05 -19.69 -24.77
CA THR A 251 -0.34 -19.19 -24.85
C THR A 251 -0.72 -18.87 -26.31
N PRO A 252 -2.01 -18.68 -26.65
CA PRO A 252 -2.39 -18.13 -27.95
C PRO A 252 -1.80 -16.72 -28.17
N PRO A 253 -1.54 -16.33 -29.43
CA PRO A 253 -1.22 -14.94 -29.76
C PRO A 253 -2.42 -14.03 -29.45
N VAL A 254 -2.14 -12.76 -29.16
CA VAL A 254 -3.18 -11.74 -28.96
C VAL A 254 -3.64 -11.25 -30.32
N SER A 255 -4.95 -11.25 -30.56
CA SER A 255 -5.52 -10.82 -31.84
C SER A 255 -5.44 -9.30 -32.02
N GLU A 256 -5.57 -8.81 -33.26
CA GLU A 256 -5.65 -7.37 -33.53
C GLU A 256 -6.85 -6.73 -32.82
N MET A 257 -7.98 -7.45 -32.72
CA MET A 257 -9.16 -6.99 -31.98
C MET A 257 -8.85 -6.81 -30.48
N GLN A 258 -8.20 -7.80 -29.87
CA GLN A 258 -7.79 -7.71 -28.46
C GLN A 258 -6.79 -6.55 -28.23
N CYS A 259 -5.86 -6.31 -29.15
CA CYS A 259 -4.99 -5.12 -29.09
C CYS A 259 -5.80 -3.82 -29.13
N ARG A 260 -6.80 -3.70 -30.01
CA ARG A 260 -7.70 -2.54 -30.06
C ARG A 260 -8.50 -2.35 -28.77
N GLN A 261 -8.95 -3.44 -28.15
CA GLN A 261 -9.64 -3.39 -26.86
C GLN A 261 -8.72 -2.86 -25.76
N LEU A 262 -7.46 -3.31 -25.71
CA LEU A 262 -6.46 -2.80 -24.79
C LEU A 262 -6.13 -1.31 -25.02
N GLU A 263 -6.03 -0.87 -26.29
CA GLU A 263 -5.83 0.55 -26.65
C GLU A 263 -6.99 1.42 -26.13
N ALA A 264 -8.23 0.99 -26.37
CA ALA A 264 -9.44 1.68 -25.93
C ALA A 264 -9.52 1.72 -24.40
N LEU A 265 -9.30 0.58 -23.74
CA LEU A 265 -9.29 0.47 -22.28
C LEU A 265 -8.23 1.38 -21.65
N CYS A 266 -7.00 1.37 -22.18
CA CYS A 266 -5.94 2.27 -21.69
C CYS A 266 -6.33 3.74 -21.85
N THR A 267 -6.92 4.11 -22.99
CA THR A 267 -7.39 5.48 -23.24
C THR A 267 -8.46 5.89 -22.23
N GLN A 268 -9.43 5.00 -21.97
CA GLN A 268 -10.51 5.22 -21.00
C GLN A 268 -9.98 5.34 -19.57
N THR A 269 -9.12 4.41 -19.13
CA THR A 269 -8.55 4.41 -17.77
C THR A 269 -7.76 5.69 -17.52
N LEU A 270 -6.93 6.13 -18.48
CA LEU A 270 -6.16 7.37 -18.36
C LEU A 270 -7.06 8.60 -18.27
N ALA A 271 -8.09 8.70 -19.12
CA ALA A 271 -9.05 9.79 -19.10
C ALA A 271 -9.79 9.83 -17.75
N ARG A 272 -10.30 8.69 -17.30
CA ARG A 272 -11.00 8.58 -16.02
C ARG A 272 -10.12 8.98 -14.83
N CYS A 273 -8.87 8.50 -14.79
CA CYS A 273 -7.92 8.89 -13.74
C CYS A 273 -7.69 10.40 -13.76
N TRP A 274 -7.48 10.98 -14.94
CA TRP A 274 -7.24 12.42 -15.10
C TRP A 274 -8.42 13.27 -14.62
N GLU A 275 -9.63 12.93 -15.04
CA GLU A 275 -10.87 13.61 -14.65
C GLU A 275 -11.11 13.57 -13.15
N ASN A 276 -10.59 12.53 -12.48
CA ASN A 276 -10.65 12.33 -11.04
C ASN A 276 -9.38 12.81 -10.30
N GLY A 277 -8.51 13.58 -10.97
CA GLY A 277 -7.38 14.26 -10.34
C GLY A 277 -6.04 13.52 -10.39
N LEU A 278 -6.01 12.25 -10.85
CA LEU A 278 -4.81 11.44 -10.90
C LEU A 278 -4.12 11.46 -12.29
N ASP A 279 -2.91 12.03 -12.34
CA ASP A 279 -2.02 11.92 -13.50
C ASP A 279 -1.24 10.59 -13.45
N LEU A 280 -1.91 9.50 -13.84
CA LEU A 280 -1.44 8.12 -13.67
C LEU A 280 -0.08 7.84 -14.34
N LEU A 281 0.21 8.47 -15.48
CA LEU A 281 1.45 8.30 -16.23
C LEU A 281 2.39 9.51 -16.11
N HIS A 282 2.11 10.43 -15.17
CA HIS A 282 2.88 11.63 -14.96
C HIS A 282 3.10 12.44 -16.27
N LEU A 283 2.05 12.56 -17.10
CA LEU A 283 2.07 13.26 -18.39
C LEU A 283 2.58 14.69 -18.25
N GLY A 284 2.22 15.36 -17.14
CA GLY A 284 2.72 16.70 -16.83
C GLY A 284 4.25 16.74 -16.67
N ALA A 285 4.82 15.74 -15.98
CA ALA A 285 6.26 15.61 -15.81
C ALA A 285 6.95 15.26 -17.14
N VAL A 286 6.38 14.33 -17.93
CA VAL A 286 6.91 13.96 -19.26
C VAL A 286 7.01 15.18 -20.17
N ARG A 287 5.96 16.02 -20.20
CA ARG A 287 5.99 17.28 -20.98
C ARG A 287 7.02 18.26 -20.47
N ALA A 288 7.09 18.47 -19.15
CA ALA A 288 8.05 19.38 -18.55
C ALA A 288 9.50 18.96 -18.84
N LEU A 289 9.79 17.66 -18.86
CA LEU A 289 11.09 17.12 -19.24
C LEU A 289 11.42 17.36 -20.72
N LYS A 290 10.45 17.22 -21.63
CA LYS A 290 10.68 17.40 -23.08
C LYS A 290 10.79 18.86 -23.50
N GLN A 291 9.96 19.74 -22.95
CA GLN A 291 9.80 21.14 -23.41
C GLN A 291 10.43 22.18 -22.47
N GLY A 292 10.87 21.77 -21.28
CA GLY A 292 11.24 22.66 -20.18
C GLY A 292 10.04 23.16 -19.39
N SER A 293 10.28 23.77 -18.23
CA SER A 293 9.25 24.18 -17.24
C SER A 293 8.42 25.42 -17.63
N ARG A 294 8.07 25.57 -18.92
CA ARG A 294 7.37 26.77 -19.41
C ARG A 294 5.89 26.79 -19.04
N GLU A 295 5.23 25.64 -19.03
CA GLU A 295 3.81 25.53 -18.70
C GLU A 295 3.56 24.22 -17.94
N LYS A 296 2.92 24.31 -16.76
CA LYS A 296 2.68 23.16 -15.89
C LYS A 296 1.35 22.53 -16.28
N LEU A 297 1.40 21.42 -17.01
CA LEU A 297 0.24 20.59 -17.27
C LEU A 297 -0.12 19.82 -15.97
N THR A 298 -1.37 19.93 -15.53
CA THR A 298 -1.91 19.28 -14.33
C THR A 298 -3.31 18.75 -14.57
N THR A 299 -3.82 17.88 -13.70
CA THR A 299 -5.18 17.33 -13.79
C THR A 299 -6.30 18.36 -13.65
N LYS A 300 -5.98 19.61 -13.28
CA LYS A 300 -6.93 20.75 -13.34
C LYS A 300 -7.17 21.26 -14.76
N ASN A 301 -6.31 20.89 -15.70
CA ASN A 301 -6.48 21.19 -17.13
C ASN A 301 -7.38 20.14 -17.79
N ALA A 302 -7.89 20.44 -18.99
CA ALA A 302 -8.57 19.44 -19.81
C ALA A 302 -7.66 18.25 -20.10
N TYR A 303 -8.24 17.04 -20.17
CA TYR A 303 -7.48 15.84 -20.51
C TYR A 303 -6.78 16.03 -21.87
N PRO A 304 -5.44 15.86 -21.94
CA PRO A 304 -4.71 16.07 -23.18
C PRO A 304 -5.08 15.02 -24.22
N ALA A 305 -4.84 15.32 -25.50
CA ALA A 305 -4.95 14.31 -26.54
C ALA A 305 -3.92 13.20 -26.30
N VAL A 306 -4.38 11.97 -26.08
CA VAL A 306 -3.54 10.78 -25.89
C VAL A 306 -3.85 9.78 -27.00
N ARG A 307 -2.81 9.31 -27.69
CA ARG A 307 -2.89 8.19 -28.63
C ARG A 307 -2.25 6.98 -27.99
N VAL A 308 -2.99 5.89 -27.85
CA VAL A 308 -2.47 4.62 -27.34
C VAL A 308 -2.23 3.67 -28.51
N SER A 309 -1.12 2.95 -28.48
CA SER A 309 -0.85 1.80 -29.35
C SER A 309 -0.37 0.59 -28.54
N VAL A 310 -0.79 -0.60 -28.94
CA VAL A 310 -0.40 -1.86 -28.28
C VAL A 310 0.42 -2.71 -29.24
N GLU A 311 1.60 -3.11 -28.79
CA GLU A 311 2.52 -3.98 -29.54
C GLU A 311 2.79 -5.25 -28.74
N MET A 312 2.63 -6.41 -29.38
CA MET A 312 2.85 -7.70 -28.73
C MET A 312 4.14 -8.33 -29.25
N LEU A 313 5.06 -8.64 -28.33
CA LEU A 313 6.30 -9.32 -28.68
C LEU A 313 6.01 -10.77 -29.11
N GLU A 314 6.52 -11.15 -30.28
CA GLU A 314 6.43 -12.51 -30.80
C GLU A 314 7.45 -13.43 -30.10
N PHE A 315 7.00 -14.61 -29.69
CA PHE A 315 7.81 -15.70 -29.14
C PHE A 315 7.37 -17.04 -29.70
#